data_AF-A0A290Z9M4-F1
#
_entry.id   AF-A0A290Z9M4-F1
#
_cell.length_a   1.000
_cell.length_b   1.000
_cell.length_c   1.000
_cell.angle_alpha   90.00
_cell.angle_beta   90.00
_cell.angle_gamma   90.00
#
_symmetry.space_group_name_H-M   'P 1'
#
loop_
_entity.id
_entity.type
_entity.pdbx_description
1 polymer ?
#
loop_
_entity_poly.entity_id
_entity_poly.type
_entity_poly.pdbx_seq_one_letter_code
_entity_poly.pdbx_strand_id
1 'polypeptide(L)'
;MRDRPRYALARFDDRGRLANRPLLALLRWVPRERLDIRLHGSSLVLQRNPEGVFALSRRGLIQIPLTVRRWWSFGTGDPVLLVAVPERAAMVIHSLAVLDKALHDPRQVVVASRPFDAEGTATGPGPARAQVDGSGVGAVGGAS
;
A
#
# COMPACT_ATOMS: atom_id res chain seq x y z
N MET A 1 17.29 -12.22 2.07
CA MET A 1 16.16 -11.28 2.00
C MET A 1 14.90 -12.14 2.08
N ARG A 2 14.07 -12.04 3.13
CA ARG A 2 12.82 -12.83 3.15
C ARG A 2 11.96 -12.31 2.00
N ASP A 3 11.67 -13.14 1.01
CA ASP A 3 10.63 -12.78 0.07
C ASP A 3 9.36 -12.63 0.92
N ARG A 4 8.81 -11.42 0.83
CA ARG A 4 7.54 -11.09 1.46
C ARG A 4 6.59 -10.84 0.31
N PRO A 5 5.32 -11.24 0.46
CA PRO A 5 4.33 -10.87 -0.51
C PRO A 5 4.33 -9.36 -0.75
N ARG A 6 4.21 -8.95 -2.01
CA ARG A 6 4.10 -7.54 -2.40
C ARG A 6 2.69 -7.24 -2.84
N TYR A 7 2.19 -6.11 -2.38
CA TYR A 7 0.80 -5.72 -2.52
C TYR A 7 0.68 -4.52 -3.45
N ALA A 8 -0.38 -4.49 -4.24
CA ALA A 8 -0.77 -3.31 -5.00
C ALA A 8 -2.28 -3.31 -5.25
N LEU A 9 -2.89 -2.13 -5.36
CA LEU A 9 -4.25 -2.00 -5.87
C LEU A 9 -4.21 -1.79 -7.39
N ALA A 10 -5.18 -2.37 -8.09
CA ALA A 10 -5.37 -2.17 -9.52
C ALA A 10 -6.86 -2.19 -9.85
N ARG A 11 -7.24 -1.70 -11.03
CA ARG A 11 -8.61 -1.79 -11.56
C ARG A 11 -8.57 -2.57 -12.87
N PHE A 12 -9.59 -3.37 -13.11
CA PHE A 12 -9.83 -3.92 -14.43
C PHE A 12 -10.39 -2.83 -15.34
N ASP A 13 -9.96 -2.80 -16.60
CA ASP A 13 -10.66 -2.08 -17.66
C ASP A 13 -11.98 -2.78 -18.04
N ASP A 14 -12.79 -2.14 -18.89
CA ASP A 14 -14.08 -2.68 -19.35
C ASP A 14 -13.94 -4.04 -20.08
N ARG A 15 -12.73 -4.38 -20.52
CA ARG A 15 -12.40 -5.63 -21.20
C ARG A 15 -11.84 -6.67 -20.23
N GLY A 16 -11.82 -6.39 -18.92
CA GLY A 16 -11.31 -7.28 -17.88
C GLY A 16 -9.80 -7.44 -17.90
N ARG A 17 -9.08 -6.41 -18.34
CA ARG A 17 -7.62 -6.38 -18.37
C ARG A 17 -7.09 -5.51 -17.26
N LEU A 18 -5.95 -5.88 -16.69
CA LEU A 18 -5.22 -5.03 -15.77
C LEU A 18 -3.72 -5.13 -16.01
N ALA A 19 -3.00 -4.08 -15.61
CA ALA A 19 -1.55 -4.03 -15.67
C ALA A 19 -1.00 -3.71 -14.29
N ASN A 20 0.06 -4.41 -13.89
CA ASN A 20 0.89 -4.00 -12.76
C ASN A 20 2.34 -4.36 -13.05
N ARG A 21 3.04 -3.48 -13.78
CA ARG A 21 4.43 -3.73 -14.20
C ARG A 21 5.36 -4.03 -13.01
N PRO A 22 5.30 -3.31 -11.87
CA PRO A 22 6.14 -3.64 -10.72
C PRO A 22 5.97 -5.08 -10.21
N LEU A 23 4.72 -5.54 -10.02
CA LEU A 23 4.48 -6.90 -9.54
C LEU A 23 4.80 -7.96 -10.61
N LEU A 24 4.51 -7.69 -11.89
CA LEU A 24 4.86 -8.60 -12.98
C LEU A 24 6.38 -8.78 -13.10
N ALA A 25 7.14 -7.69 -12.98
CA ALA A 25 8.60 -7.72 -13.00
C ALA A 25 9.16 -8.49 -11.80
N LEU A 26 8.59 -8.29 -10.61
CA LEU A 26 8.96 -9.04 -9.40
C LEU A 26 8.73 -10.55 -9.58
N LEU A 27 7.63 -10.95 -10.22
CA LEU A 27 7.33 -12.35 -10.53
C LEU A 27 8.12 -12.88 -11.74
N ARG A 28 8.93 -12.02 -12.38
CA ARG A 28 9.68 -12.32 -13.60
C ARG A 28 8.79 -12.79 -14.76
N TRP A 29 7.53 -12.35 -14.78
CA TRP A 29 6.60 -12.65 -15.85
C TRP A 29 6.80 -11.69 -17.01
N VAL A 30 6.90 -12.24 -18.22
CA VAL A 30 7.13 -11.48 -19.46
C VAL A 30 5.89 -11.48 -20.35
N PRO A 31 5.77 -10.59 -21.35
CA PRO A 31 4.69 -10.66 -22.32
C PRO A 31 4.58 -12.06 -22.95
N ARG A 32 3.35 -12.54 -23.17
CA ARG A 32 3.05 -13.91 -23.65
C ARG A 32 3.44 -15.05 -22.69
N GLU A 33 3.88 -14.75 -21.47
CA GLU A 33 4.07 -15.77 -20.43
C GLU A 33 2.76 -16.53 -20.22
N ARG A 34 2.84 -17.87 -20.22
CA ARG A 34 1.68 -18.75 -20.04
C ARG A 34 1.42 -18.97 -18.57
N LEU A 35 0.16 -18.81 -18.19
CA LEU A 35 -0.30 -18.84 -16.81
C LEU A 35 -1.50 -19.77 -16.72
N ASP A 36 -1.65 -20.39 -15.56
CA ASP A 36 -2.88 -21.02 -15.14
C ASP A 36 -3.71 -20.06 -14.29
N ILE A 37 -5.04 -20.22 -14.33
CA ILE A 37 -5.99 -19.45 -13.52
C ILE A 37 -6.78 -20.42 -12.64
N ARG A 38 -6.68 -20.23 -11.33
CA ARG A 38 -7.41 -21.02 -10.34
C ARG A 38 -8.32 -20.13 -9.51
N LEU A 39 -9.51 -20.63 -9.22
CA LEU A 39 -10.50 -19.97 -8.37
C LEU A 39 -10.38 -20.48 -6.94
N HIS A 40 -10.40 -19.58 -5.95
CA HIS A 40 -10.43 -19.93 -4.54
C HIS A 40 -11.31 -18.95 -3.76
N GLY A 41 -12.58 -19.31 -3.54
CA GLY A 41 -13.57 -18.42 -2.94
C GLY A 41 -13.68 -17.10 -3.71
N SER A 42 -13.49 -15.98 -3.01
CA SER A 42 -13.49 -14.64 -3.61
C SER A 42 -12.10 -14.19 -4.14
N SER A 43 -11.20 -15.14 -4.42
CA SER A 43 -9.84 -14.88 -4.90
C SER A 43 -9.54 -15.62 -6.20
N LEU A 44 -8.75 -14.99 -7.08
CA LEU A 44 -8.11 -15.65 -8.21
C LEU A 44 -6.64 -15.88 -7.92
N VAL A 45 -6.12 -17.02 -8.34
CA VAL A 45 -4.69 -17.32 -8.31
C VAL A 45 -4.21 -17.49 -9.74
N LEU A 46 -3.27 -16.64 -10.13
CA LEU A 46 -2.51 -16.75 -11.36
C LEU A 46 -1.16 -17.36 -11.02
N GLN A 47 -0.75 -18.40 -11.75
CA GLN A 47 0.56 -19.01 -11.57
C GLN A 47 1.19 -19.34 -12.91
N ARG A 48 2.51 -19.19 -13.02
CA ARG A 48 3.25 -19.61 -14.19
C ARG A 48 3.01 -21.09 -14.49
N ASN A 49 2.60 -21.39 -15.72
CA ASN A 49 2.43 -22.75 -16.21
C ASN A 49 2.69 -22.76 -17.72
N PRO A 50 3.77 -23.42 -18.21
CA PRO A 50 4.06 -23.53 -19.65
C PRO A 50 2.91 -24.15 -20.46
N GLU A 51 2.10 -25.00 -19.83
CA GLU A 51 0.91 -25.62 -20.44
C GLU A 51 -0.38 -24.83 -20.17
N GLY A 52 -0.28 -23.69 -19.48
CA GLY A 52 -1.40 -22.83 -19.15
C GLY A 52 -2.16 -22.35 -20.38
N VAL A 53 -3.48 -22.47 -20.36
CA VAL A 53 -4.35 -22.05 -21.46
C VAL A 53 -4.47 -20.52 -21.57
N PHE A 54 -4.06 -19.80 -20.53
CA PHE A 54 -4.05 -18.34 -20.50
C PHE A 54 -2.63 -17.79 -20.70
N ALA A 55 -2.51 -16.60 -21.29
CA ALA A 55 -1.22 -15.94 -21.44
C ALA A 55 -1.33 -14.43 -21.23
N LEU A 56 -0.28 -13.82 -20.70
CA LEU A 56 -0.17 -12.36 -20.67
C LEU A 56 -0.26 -11.81 -22.10
N SER A 57 -0.96 -10.70 -22.28
CA SER A 57 -1.02 -10.05 -23.60
C SER A 57 0.37 -9.62 -24.08
N ARG A 58 0.50 -9.29 -25.37
CA ARG A 58 1.76 -8.75 -25.94
C ARG A 58 2.25 -7.48 -25.23
N ARG A 59 1.37 -6.77 -24.52
CA ARG A 59 1.70 -5.56 -23.75
C ARG A 59 1.98 -5.85 -22.27
N GLY A 60 2.02 -7.12 -21.85
CA GLY A 60 2.18 -7.52 -20.46
C GLY A 60 0.94 -7.24 -19.60
N LEU A 61 -0.25 -7.30 -20.20
CA LEU A 61 -1.52 -7.15 -19.47
C LEU A 61 -2.03 -8.52 -19.04
N ILE A 62 -2.52 -8.61 -17.81
CA ILE A 62 -3.33 -9.73 -17.32
C ILE A 62 -4.73 -9.53 -17.90
N GLN A 63 -5.31 -10.56 -18.49
CA GLN A 63 -6.64 -10.52 -19.10
C GLN A 63 -7.48 -11.64 -18.49
N ILE A 64 -8.46 -11.32 -17.66
CA ILE A 64 -9.30 -12.33 -17.06
C ILE A 64 -10.39 -12.73 -18.07
N PRO A 65 -10.50 -14.03 -18.43
CA PRO A 65 -11.52 -14.50 -19.35
C PRO A 65 -12.93 -14.12 -18.90
N LEU A 66 -13.83 -13.82 -19.85
CA LEU A 66 -15.21 -13.41 -19.54
C LEU A 66 -15.94 -14.45 -18.68
N THR A 67 -15.70 -15.74 -18.91
CA THR A 67 -16.26 -16.83 -18.11
C THR A 67 -15.87 -16.68 -16.64
N VAL A 68 -14.58 -16.51 -16.35
CA VAL A 68 -14.07 -16.28 -14.98
C VAL A 68 -14.70 -15.02 -14.39
N ARG A 69 -14.82 -13.92 -15.13
CA ARG A 69 -15.45 -12.69 -14.63
C ARG A 69 -16.94 -12.83 -14.29
N ARG A 70 -17.69 -13.65 -15.05
CA ARG A 70 -19.11 -13.89 -14.78
C ARG A 70 -19.31 -14.68 -13.50
N TRP A 71 -18.45 -15.68 -13.27
CA TRP A 71 -18.43 -16.46 -12.03
C TRP A 71 -17.90 -15.65 -10.85
N TRP A 72 -16.99 -14.74 -11.11
CA TRP A 72 -16.32 -13.91 -10.12
C TRP A 72 -16.98 -12.52 -10.09
N SER A 73 -18.16 -12.44 -9.47
CA SER A 73 -19.05 -11.26 -9.42
C SER A 73 -18.35 -10.01 -8.87
N PHE A 74 -17.75 -9.24 -9.75
CA PHE A 74 -17.29 -7.87 -9.50
C PHE A 74 -18.12 -6.89 -10.32
N GLY A 75 -18.40 -5.73 -9.73
CA GLY A 75 -18.79 -4.56 -10.51
C GLY A 75 -17.62 -4.18 -11.42
N THR A 76 -17.88 -4.01 -12.71
CA THR A 76 -16.88 -3.51 -13.66
C THR A 76 -16.29 -2.21 -13.10
N GLY A 77 -14.97 -2.16 -12.96
CA GLY A 77 -14.27 -0.98 -12.46
C GLY A 77 -14.00 -0.95 -10.96
N ASP A 78 -14.41 -1.91 -10.15
CA ASP A 78 -13.98 -1.94 -8.74
C ASP A 78 -12.47 -2.23 -8.61
N PRO A 79 -11.78 -1.64 -7.61
CA PRO A 79 -10.40 -1.98 -7.33
C PRO A 79 -10.26 -3.43 -6.86
N VAL A 80 -9.12 -4.03 -7.15
CA VAL A 80 -8.72 -5.35 -6.65
C VAL A 80 -7.37 -5.24 -5.96
N LEU A 81 -7.17 -6.06 -4.94
CA LEU A 81 -5.88 -6.22 -4.30
C LEU A 81 -5.09 -7.30 -5.03
N LEU A 82 -3.95 -6.92 -5.58
CA LEU A 82 -2.95 -7.80 -6.14
C LEU A 82 -1.93 -8.15 -5.06
N VAL A 83 -1.62 -9.43 -4.96
CA VAL A 83 -0.61 -9.98 -4.04
C VAL A 83 0.35 -10.83 -4.86
N ALA A 84 1.56 -10.32 -5.09
CA ALA A 84 2.63 -11.12 -5.68
C ALA A 84 3.28 -11.98 -4.59
N VAL A 85 3.42 -13.27 -4.88
CA VAL A 85 4.09 -14.28 -4.04
C VAL A 85 5.31 -14.81 -4.82
N PRO A 86 6.47 -14.14 -4.72
CA PRO A 86 7.63 -14.42 -5.57
C PRO A 86 8.15 -15.86 -5.45
N GLU A 87 8.11 -16.43 -4.25
CA GLU A 87 8.60 -17.78 -3.93
C GLU A 87 7.83 -18.87 -4.69
N ARG A 88 6.61 -18.56 -5.12
CA ARG A 88 5.73 -19.46 -5.88
C ARG A 88 5.53 -19.04 -7.33
N ALA A 89 6.19 -17.96 -7.76
CA ALA A 89 5.95 -17.30 -9.03
C ALA A 89 4.44 -17.14 -9.32
N ALA A 90 3.70 -16.67 -8.32
CA ALA A 90 2.25 -16.60 -8.33
C ALA A 90 1.75 -15.20 -7.98
N MET A 91 0.59 -14.83 -8.52
CA MET A 91 -0.16 -13.63 -8.15
C MET A 91 -1.54 -14.05 -7.65
N VAL A 92 -1.91 -13.59 -6.47
CA VAL A 92 -3.27 -13.70 -5.95
C VAL A 92 -3.98 -12.37 -6.16
N ILE A 93 -5.21 -12.42 -6.65
CA ILE A 93 -6.07 -11.26 -6.85
C ILE A 93 -7.27 -11.43 -5.93
N HIS A 94 -7.44 -10.51 -4.99
CA HIS A 94 -8.56 -10.49 -4.04
C HIS A 94 -9.54 -9.37 -4.36
N SER A 95 -10.83 -9.63 -4.14
CA SER A 95 -11.85 -8.59 -4.11
C SER A 95 -11.79 -7.75 -2.85
N LEU A 96 -12.31 -6.52 -2.94
CA LEU A 96 -12.49 -5.70 -1.73
C LEU A 96 -13.41 -6.36 -0.73
N ALA A 97 -14.36 -7.20 -1.17
CA ALA A 97 -15.19 -7.99 -0.25
C ALA A 97 -14.38 -8.96 0.64
N VAL A 98 -13.17 -9.37 0.22
CA VAL A 98 -12.24 -10.11 1.10
C VAL A 98 -11.66 -9.18 2.16
N LEU A 99 -11.33 -7.94 1.78
CA LEU A 99 -10.81 -6.93 2.71
C LEU A 99 -11.87 -6.48 3.71
N ASP A 100 -13.11 -6.26 3.26
CA ASP A 100 -14.23 -5.86 4.12
C ASP A 100 -14.54 -6.91 5.21
N LYS A 101 -14.23 -8.18 4.94
CA LYS A 101 -14.35 -9.28 5.91
C LYS A 101 -13.14 -9.42 6.82
N ALA A 102 -11.96 -9.02 6.36
CA ALA A 102 -10.70 -9.21 7.08
C ALA A 102 -10.31 -8.00 7.94
N LEU A 103 -10.78 -6.81 7.59
CA LEU A 103 -10.49 -5.56 8.27
C LEU A 103 -11.68 -5.13 9.14
N HIS A 104 -11.40 -4.31 10.15
CA HIS A 104 -12.47 -3.65 10.90
C HIS A 104 -13.27 -2.72 9.98
N ASP A 105 -14.56 -2.55 10.27
CA ASP A 105 -15.41 -1.59 9.58
C ASP A 105 -14.73 -0.20 9.60
N PRO A 106 -14.36 0.37 8.45
CA PRO A 106 -13.68 1.65 8.37
C PRO A 106 -14.44 2.76 9.09
N ARG A 107 -15.78 2.71 9.13
CA ARG A 107 -16.61 3.71 9.81
C ARG A 107 -16.38 3.67 11.32
N GLN A 108 -16.27 2.48 11.89
CA GLN A 108 -16.00 2.30 13.31
C GLN A 108 -14.57 2.71 13.66
N VAL A 109 -13.61 2.43 12.76
CA VAL A 109 -12.22 2.88 12.95
C VAL A 109 -12.14 4.41 13.01
N VAL A 110 -12.87 5.12 12.15
CA VAL A 110 -12.92 6.59 12.18
C VAL A 110 -13.53 7.10 13.48
N VAL A 111 -14.67 6.53 13.92
CA VAL A 111 -15.33 6.91 15.18
C VAL A 111 -14.44 6.66 16.40
N ALA A 112 -13.71 5.54 16.42
CA ALA A 112 -12.82 5.18 17.52
C ALA A 112 -11.44 5.86 17.45
N SER A 113 -11.13 6.56 16.37
CA SER A 113 -9.83 7.21 16.21
C SER A 113 -9.69 8.40 17.17
N ARG A 114 -8.48 8.58 17.70
CA ARG A 114 -8.11 9.74 18.51
C ARG A 114 -7.14 10.63 17.73
N PRO A 115 -7.16 11.96 17.94
CA PRO A 115 -6.13 12.83 17.41
C PRO A 115 -4.75 12.36 17.89
N PHE A 116 -3.75 12.53 17.03
CA PHE A 116 -2.36 12.30 17.40
C PHE A 116 -1.85 13.53 18.14
N ASP A 117 -1.71 13.42 19.47
CA ASP A 117 -1.11 14.48 20.27
C ASP A 117 0.40 14.46 20.07
N ALA A 118 0.90 15.43 19.31
CA ALA A 118 2.33 15.63 19.14
C ALA A 118 2.93 16.30 20.40
N GLU A 119 2.82 15.66 21.56
CA GLU A 119 3.40 16.20 22.79
C GLU A 119 4.90 15.92 22.85
N GLY A 120 5.63 16.86 22.25
CA GLY A 120 7.08 17.02 22.31
C GLY A 120 7.53 18.46 22.07
N THR A 121 6.63 19.45 22.10
CA THR A 121 7.06 20.84 22.30
C THR A 121 7.56 20.97 23.71
N ALA A 122 8.88 20.97 23.84
CA ALA A 122 9.62 21.29 25.05
C ALA A 122 9.14 22.61 25.64
N THR A 123 8.20 22.54 26.58
CA THR A 123 7.96 23.59 27.57
C THR A 123 8.30 22.99 28.92
N GLY A 124 9.61 22.90 29.20
CA GLY A 124 10.11 22.80 30.56
C GLY A 124 10.43 24.22 31.06
N PRO A 125 10.00 24.63 32.26
CA PRO A 125 10.34 25.93 32.82
C PRO A 125 11.75 25.89 33.47
N GLY A 126 12.69 26.70 32.94
CA GLY A 126 13.93 27.15 33.63
C GLY A 126 15.01 26.08 33.92
N PRO A 127 16.28 26.48 34.17
CA PRO A 127 16.56 27.40 35.27
C PRO A 127 17.16 28.74 34.85
N ALA A 128 16.91 29.70 35.72
CA ALA A 128 17.35 31.09 35.68
C ALA A 128 18.85 31.23 35.38
N ARG A 129 19.18 32.06 34.38
CA ARG A 129 20.49 32.70 34.32
C ARG A 129 20.57 33.68 35.47
N ALA A 130 21.40 33.36 36.46
CA ALA A 130 21.75 34.25 37.55
C ALA A 130 22.31 35.57 36.97
N GLN A 131 21.61 36.66 37.26
CA GLN A 131 22.12 38.01 37.16
C GLN A 131 23.10 38.19 38.32
N VAL A 132 24.39 38.28 38.01
CA VAL A 132 25.39 38.79 38.95
C VAL A 132 25.48 40.27 38.67
N ASP A 133 24.81 41.04 39.51
CA ASP A 133 24.89 42.49 39.56
C ASP A 133 25.83 42.90 40.71
N GLY A 134 26.59 43.96 40.47
CA GLY A 134 27.40 44.68 41.46
C GLY A 134 28.92 44.54 41.28
N SER A 135 29.74 45.57 41.47
CA SER A 135 29.52 46.98 41.80
C SER A 135 30.90 47.66 41.87
N GLY A 136 31.00 48.98 41.64
CA GLY A 136 32.19 49.80 41.99
C GLY A 136 32.63 50.77 40.88
N VAL A 137 32.04 51.97 40.75
CA VAL A 137 32.32 53.24 41.49
C VAL A 137 33.48 54.06 40.90
N GLY A 138 33.16 55.32 40.55
CA GLY A 138 34.08 56.44 40.33
C GLY A 138 33.99 57.02 38.90
N ALA A 139 33.83 58.32 38.63
CA ALA A 139 33.77 59.50 39.47
C ALA A 139 33.17 60.68 38.68
N VAL A 140 32.55 61.57 39.46
CA VAL A 140 32.07 62.95 39.30
C VAL A 140 32.77 63.92 38.32
N GLY A 141 31.94 64.84 37.78
CA GLY A 141 32.25 66.26 37.52
C GLY A 141 32.30 66.64 36.03
N GLY A 142 31.67 67.70 35.51
CA GLY A 142 30.94 68.83 36.08
C GLY A 142 30.51 69.78 34.95
N ALA A 143 29.60 70.69 35.28
CA ALA A 143 28.92 71.69 34.47
C ALA A 143 29.77 72.55 33.51
N SER A 144 29.25 72.86 32.33
CA SER A 144 28.47 74.09 32.03
C SER A 144 27.98 74.08 30.58
#